data_AF-A0A5S4YC76-F1
#
_entry.id   AF-A0A5S4YC76-F1
#
_cell.length_a   1.000
_cell.length_b   1.000
_cell.length_c   1.000
_cell.angle_alpha   90.00
_cell.angle_beta   90.00
_cell.angle_gamma   90.00
#
_symmetry.space_group_name_H-M   'P 1'
#
loop_
_entity.id
_entity.type
_entity.pdbx_description
1 polymer ?
#
loop_
_entity_poly.entity_id
_entity_poly.type
_entity_poly.pdbx_seq_one_letter_code
_entity_poly.pdbx_strand_id
1 'polypeptide(L)' 'MTSYSMIKVGNDYVVQANDKCILKVGSRRRAAQLISEATDLLNALAEVESPKIAPEAPSLRREPPELP' A
#
# COMPACT_ATOMS: atom_id res chain seq x y z
N MET A 1 1.91 -10.15 3.06
CA MET A 1 2.25 -8.74 3.27
C MET A 1 3.75 -8.58 3.13
N THR A 2 4.21 -7.55 2.42
CA THR A 2 5.63 -7.22 2.30
C THR A 2 6.09 -6.56 3.60
N SER A 3 7.08 -7.14 4.27
CA SER A 3 7.69 -6.55 5.48
C SER A 3 8.90 -5.70 5.08
N TYR A 4 8.95 -4.45 5.51
CA TYR A 4 10.11 -3.59 5.29
C TYR A 4 11.01 -3.58 6.52
N SER A 5 12.31 -3.75 6.29
CA SER A 5 13.31 -3.72 7.37
C SER A 5 14.57 -2.99 6.94
N MET A 6 15.46 -2.76 7.90
CA MET A 6 16.74 -2.10 7.67
C MET A 6 17.87 -2.88 8.28
N ILE A 7 19.00 -2.89 7.59
CA ILE A 7 20.27 -3.33 8.15
C ILE A 7 21.33 -2.25 7.96
N LYS A 8 22.25 -2.15 8.92
CA LYS A 8 23.45 -1.33 8.77
C LYS A 8 24.53 -2.17 8.09
N VAL A 9 25.08 -1.66 6.99
CA VAL A 9 26.16 -2.31 6.23
C VAL A 9 27.32 -1.32 6.10
N GLY A 10 28.34 -1.51 6.92
CA GLY A 10 29.45 -0.57 7.04
C GLY A 10 28.96 0.80 7.55
N ASN A 11 29.18 1.85 6.76
CA ASN A 11 28.71 3.20 7.07
C ASN A 11 27.31 3.51 6.51
N ASP A 12 26.78 2.61 5.68
CA ASP A 12 25.50 2.78 5.01
C ASP A 12 24.40 1.97 5.69
N TYR A 13 23.17 2.26 5.30
CA TYR A 13 21.97 1.54 5.70
C TYR A 13 21.30 0.99 4.44
N VAL A 14 20.89 -0.28 4.49
CA VAL A 14 20.21 -0.95 3.38
C VAL A 14 18.78 -1.25 3.82
N VAL A 15 17.83 -0.78 3.02
CA VAL A 15 16.41 -1.10 3.16
C VAL A 15 16.14 -2.42 2.46
N GLN A 16 15.45 -3.31 3.17
CA GLN A 16 15.04 -4.61 2.68
C GLN A 16 13.52 -4.71 2.61
N ALA A 17 13.04 -5.37 1.56
CA ALA A 17 11.65 -5.78 1.44
C ALA A 17 11.63 -7.31 1.49
N ASN A 18 11.09 -7.84 2.59
CA ASN A 18 11.27 -9.23 3.02
C ASN A 18 12.78 -9.52 3.10
N ASP A 19 13.28 -10.44 2.28
CA ASP A 19 14.69 -10.85 2.25
C ASP A 19 15.51 -10.20 1.11
N LYS A 20 14.92 -9.24 0.39
CA LYS A 20 15.58 -8.59 -0.75
C LYS A 20 16.04 -7.19 -0.40
N CYS A 21 17.31 -6.91 -0.66
CA CYS A 21 17.87 -5.56 -0.60
C CYS A 21 17.38 -4.74 -1.78
N ILE A 22 16.64 -3.66 -1.51
CA ILE A 22 16.01 -2.84 -2.56
C ILE A 22 16.62 -1.46 -2.68
N LEU A 23 17.22 -0.93 -1.61
CA LEU A 23 17.76 0.43 -1.62
C LEU A 23 18.88 0.60 -0.59
N LYS A 24 19.97 1.24 -1.00
CA LYS A 24 21.10 1.60 -0.12
C LYS A 24 21.12 3.11 0.11
N VAL A 25 21.29 3.53 1.35
CA VAL A 25 21.25 4.93 1.77
C VAL A 25 22.30 5.22 2.86
N GLY A 26 23.02 6.33 2.74
CA GLY A 26 24.08 6.69 3.70
C GLY A 26 23.59 7.26 5.03
N SER A 27 22.27 7.36 5.26
CA SER A 27 21.69 7.99 6.45
C SER A 27 20.59 7.14 7.07
N ARG A 28 20.77 6.79 8.35
CA ARG A 28 19.77 6.04 9.15
C ARG A 28 18.39 6.70 9.13
N ARG A 29 18.34 8.02 9.28
CA ARG A 29 17.08 8.75 9.40
C ARG A 29 16.27 8.67 8.10
N ARG A 30 16.93 8.93 6.96
CA ARG A 30 16.28 8.81 5.64
C ARG A 30 15.78 7.40 5.40
N ALA A 31 16.62 6.44 5.75
CA ALA A 31 16.33 5.04 5.63
C ALA A 31 15.05 4.67 6.42
N ALA A 32 14.92 5.12 7.68
CA ALA A 32 13.73 4.88 8.49
C ALA A 32 12.48 5.57 7.93
N GLN A 33 12.61 6.81 7.43
CA GLN A 33 11.50 7.52 6.78
C GLN A 33 10.93 6.76 5.60
N LEU A 34 11.78 6.21 4.73
CA LEU A 34 11.34 5.43 3.57
C LEU A 34 10.58 4.17 3.97
N ILE A 35 10.97 3.51 5.06
CA ILE A 35 10.24 2.35 5.59
C ILE A 35 8.86 2.78 6.08
N SER A 36 8.77 3.86 6.86
CA SER A 36 7.50 4.40 7.34
C SER A 36 6.58 4.79 6.19
N GLU A 37 7.07 5.60 5.24
CA GLU A 37 6.29 6.03 4.07
C GLU A 37 5.77 4.84 3.24
N ALA A 38 6.61 3.85 2.97
CA ALA A 38 6.19 2.67 2.21
C ALA A 38 5.16 1.82 2.98
N THR A 39 5.30 1.73 4.30
CA THR A 39 4.35 1.02 5.16
C THR A 39 2.99 1.74 5.19
N ASP A 40 3.01 3.06 5.32
CA ASP A 40 1.80 3.89 5.30
C ASP A 40 1.07 3.77 3.95
N LEU A 41 1.79 3.77 2.83
CA LEU A 41 1.21 3.55 1.50
C LEU A 41 0.59 2.16 1.35
N LEU A 42 1.25 1.11 1.86
CA LEU A 42 0.69 -0.25 1.85
C LEU A 42 -0.58 -0.35 2.72
N ASN A 43 -0.58 0.30 3.88
CA ASN A 43 -1.75 0.33 4.76
C ASN A 43 -2.92 1.08 4.12
N ALA A 44 -2.65 2.21 3.47
CA ALA A 44 -3.67 2.96 2.73
C ALA A 44 -4.27 2.15 1.58
N LEU A 45 -3.47 1.37 0.86
CA LEU A 45 -3.98 0.43 -0.17
C LEU A 45 -4.85 -0.67 0.45
N ALA A 46 -4.46 -1.20 1.61
CA ALA A 46 -5.23 -2.23 2.31
C ALA A 46 -6.57 -1.72 2.85
N GLU A 47 -6.66 -0.45 3.26
CA GLU A 47 -7.95 0.18 3.62
C GLU A 47 -8.89 0.28 2.42
N VAL A 48 -8.37 0.54 1.22
CA VAL A 48 -9.17 0.61 -0.01
C VAL A 48 -9.64 -0.77 -0.46
N GLU A 49 -8.88 -1.83 -0.19
CA GLU A 49 -9.22 -3.22 -0.56
C GLU A 49 -10.21 -3.90 0.41
N SER A 50 -10.71 -3.19 1.43
CA SER A 50 -11.87 -3.61 2.20
C SER A 50 -13.14 -2.91 1.70
N PRO A 51 -13.76 -3.33 0.59
CA PRO A 51 -15.14 -2.99 0.36
C PRO A 51 -15.94 -3.80 1.37
N LYS A 52 -16.32 -3.18 2.49
CA LYS A 52 -17.53 -3.58 3.21
C LYS A 52 -18.76 -3.17 2.39
N ILE A 53 -18.76 -3.53 1.10
CA ILE A 53 -19.91 -3.42 0.23
C ILE A 53 -20.64 -4.74 0.44
N ALA A 54 -21.66 -4.71 1.29
CA ALA A 54 -22.69 -5.72 1.22
C ALA A 54 -23.16 -5.81 -0.23
N PRO A 55 -23.42 -7.00 -0.80
CA PRO A 55 -23.96 -7.10 -2.14
C PRO A 55 -25.41 -6.59 -2.11
N GLU A 56 -25.61 -5.28 -2.12
CA GLU A 56 -26.88 -4.72 -2.54
C GLU A 56 -26.99 -4.98 -4.04
N ALA A 57 -27.93 -5.87 -4.37
CA ALA A 57 -28.31 -6.18 -5.73
C ALA A 57 -28.50 -4.89 -6.54
N PRO A 58 -28.06 -4.84 -7.81
CA PRO A 58 -28.23 -3.65 -8.63
C PRO A 58 -29.73 -3.50 -8.95
N SER A 59 -30.46 -2.75 -8.14
CA SER A 59 -31.85 -2.37 -8.43
C SER A 59 -31.87 -1.15 -9.34
N LEU A 60 -31.24 -1.27 -10.51
CA LEU A 60 -31.46 -0.32 -11.61
C LEU A 60 -32.80 -0.69 -12.25
N ARG A 61 -33.91 -0.21 -11.65
CA ARG A 61 -35.19 -0.17 -12.36
C ARG A 61 -35.02 0.77 -13.56
N ARG A 62 -34.88 0.21 -14.76
CA ARG A 62 -35.08 0.96 -16.00
C ARG A 62 -36.55 1.29 -16.10
N GLU A 63 -36.88 2.57 -16.01
CA GLU A 63 -38.21 3.05 -16.34
C GLU A 63 -38.38 2.97 -17.87
N PRO A 64 -39.45 2.35 -18.39
CA PRO A 64 -39.67 2.28 -19.83
C PRO A 64 -40.01 3.66 -20.39
N PRO A 65 -39.48 4.04 -21.57
CA PRO A 65 -39.82 5.33 -22.17
C PRO A 65 -41.30 5.34 -22.61
N GLU A 66 -42.06 6.35 -22.17
CA GLU A 66 -43.38 6.64 -22.74
C GLU A 66 -43.20 7.14 -24.18
N LEU A 67 -43.77 6.40 -25.13
CA LEU A 67 -43.83 6.78 -26.54
C LEU A 67 -45.09 7.62 -26.79
N PRO A 68 -45.01 8.71 -27.57
CA PRO A 68 -46.19 9.42 -28.09
C PRO A 68 -46.90 8.64 -29.21
#